data_AF-A0A5C7V5T0-F1
#
_entry.id   AF-A0A5C7V5T0-F1
#
_cell.length_a   1.000
_cell.length_b   1.000
_cell.length_c   1.000
_cell.angle_alpha   90.00
_cell.angle_beta   90.00
_cell.angle_gamma   90.00
#
_symmetry.space_group_name_H-M   'P 1'
#
loop_
_entity.id
_entity.type
_entity.pdbx_description
1 polymer ?
#
loop_
_entity_poly.entity_id
_entity_poly.type
_entity_poly.pdbx_seq_one_letter_code
_entity_poly.pdbx_strand_id
1 'polypeptide(L)' 'GMDPDNLPQSDPSKMNFGGGGGAKAWKDIWGCGQGIGAIREVLPTAELVARLKREYQQARQRLAR' A
#
# COMPACT_ATOMS: atom_id res chain seq x y z
N GLY A 1 -4.62 -3.85 9.81
CA GLY A 1 -5.15 -4.60 8.65
C GLY A 1 -6.58 -4.99 8.96
N MET A 2 -7.39 -5.31 7.95
CA MET A 2 -8.67 -5.97 8.23
C MET A 2 -8.41 -7.38 8.77
N ASP A 3 -9.28 -7.82 9.67
CA ASP A 3 -9.26 -9.15 10.23
C ASP A 3 -9.73 -10.16 9.17
N PRO A 4 -8.89 -11.12 8.73
CA PRO A 4 -9.27 -12.11 7.73
C PRO A 4 -10.44 -13.00 8.17
N ASP A 5 -10.64 -13.17 9.48
CA ASP A 5 -11.71 -14.00 10.04
C ASP A 5 -13.05 -13.25 10.14
N ASN A 6 -13.03 -11.92 9.97
CA ASN A 6 -14.20 -11.06 10.09
C ASN A 6 -14.28 -10.04 8.95
N LEU A 7 -14.03 -10.50 7.72
CA LEU A 7 -14.17 -9.66 6.54
C LEU A 7 -15.65 -9.48 6.17
N PRO A 8 -16.12 -8.25 5.93
CA PRO A 8 -17.46 -8.03 5.40
C PRO A 8 -17.60 -8.70 4.03
N GLN A 9 -18.66 -9.49 3.87
CA GLN A 9 -18.96 -10.14 2.60
C GLN A 9 -19.29 -9.07 1.56
N SER A 10 -18.46 -8.95 0.52
CA SER A 10 -18.64 -7.93 -0.51
C SER A 10 -19.81 -8.30 -1.40
N ASP A 11 -20.83 -7.44 -1.46
CA ASP A 11 -21.93 -7.53 -2.42
C ASP A 11 -21.50 -6.88 -3.74
N PRO A 12 -21.23 -7.67 -4.80
CA PRO A 12 -20.75 -7.13 -6.07
C PRO A 12 -21.75 -6.19 -6.74
N SER A 13 -23.04 -6.30 -6.42
CA SER A 13 -24.09 -5.45 -6.98
C SER A 13 -24.05 -4.00 -6.47
N LYS A 14 -23.39 -3.76 -5.33
CA LYS A 14 -23.17 -2.40 -4.77
C LYS A 14 -21.95 -1.71 -5.34
N MET A 15 -21.14 -2.39 -6.14
CA MET A 15 -19.97 -1.78 -6.76
C MET A 15 -20.39 -1.04 -8.03
N ASN A 16 -20.41 0.30 -7.95
CA ASN A 16 -20.68 1.15 -9.11
C ASN A 16 -19.39 1.34 -9.92
N PHE A 17 -19.26 0.60 -11.02
CA PHE A 17 -18.08 0.64 -11.91
C PHE A 17 -18.26 1.54 -13.14
N GLY A 18 -19.36 2.28 -13.28
CA GLY A 18 -19.50 3.26 -14.36
C GLY A 18 -20.92 3.78 -14.59
N GLY A 19 -21.07 5.10 -14.61
CA GLY A 19 -22.25 5.77 -15.14
C GLY A 19 -22.51 7.16 -14.55
N GLY A 20 -22.18 8.22 -15.30
CA GLY A 20 -22.75 9.56 -15.16
C GLY A 20 -22.28 10.39 -13.96
N GLY A 21 -21.19 11.14 -14.11
CA GLY A 21 -20.82 12.24 -13.19
C GLY A 21 -20.03 11.85 -11.92
N GLY A 22 -19.71 10.57 -11.74
CA GLY A 22 -18.88 10.08 -10.63
C GLY A 22 -17.38 10.32 -10.79
N ALA A 23 -16.64 10.16 -9.69
CA ALA A 23 -15.19 10.27 -9.63
C ALA A 23 -14.52 9.38 -10.68
N LYS A 24 -13.70 9.98 -11.54
CA LYS A 24 -13.01 9.30 -12.64
C LYS A 24 -11.77 8.60 -12.10
N ALA A 25 -11.57 7.34 -12.47
CA ALA A 25 -10.34 6.61 -12.17
C ALA A 25 -9.11 7.39 -12.65
N TRP A 26 -8.03 7.36 -11.87
CA TRP A 26 -6.74 8.03 -12.16
C TRP A 26 -6.75 9.56 -12.15
N LYS A 27 -7.92 10.20 -12.29
CA LYS A 27 -8.10 11.64 -12.10
C LYS A 27 -8.49 11.95 -10.65
N ASP A 28 -9.57 11.32 -10.20
CA ASP A 28 -10.23 11.63 -8.93
C ASP A 28 -10.03 10.49 -7.89
N ILE A 29 -9.65 9.28 -8.35
CA ILE A 29 -9.40 8.11 -7.49
C ILE A 29 -7.96 7.63 -7.69
N TRP A 30 -7.21 7.53 -6.60
CA TRP A 30 -5.82 7.06 -6.56
C TRP A 30 -5.72 5.84 -5.65
N GLY A 31 -5.19 4.75 -6.18
CA GLY A 31 -5.00 3.50 -5.43
C GLY A 31 -3.72 3.53 -4.60
N CYS A 32 -3.80 3.06 -3.35
CA CYS A 32 -2.62 2.77 -2.53
C CYS A 32 -2.87 1.55 -1.63
N GLY A 33 -1.80 0.83 -1.29
CA GLY A 33 -1.87 -0.27 -0.34
C GLY A 33 -1.92 0.23 1.11
N GLN A 34 -2.28 -0.65 2.04
CA GLN A 34 -2.34 -0.37 3.48
C GLN A 34 -1.03 0.22 4.07
N GLY A 35 0.11 -0.07 3.42
CA GLY A 35 1.42 0.45 3.82
C GLY A 35 1.70 1.91 3.47
N ILE A 36 0.79 2.62 2.78
CA ILE A 36 1.02 4.02 2.35
C ILE A 36 1.33 4.94 3.54
N GLY A 37 0.72 4.66 4.69
CA GLY A 37 0.92 5.41 5.92
C GLY A 37 2.32 5.24 6.53
N ALA A 38 3.20 4.41 5.98
CA ALA A 38 4.61 4.32 6.39
C ALA A 38 5.55 5.18 5.51
N ILE A 39 5.07 5.67 4.37
CA ILE A 39 5.86 6.51 3.45
C ILE A 39 5.93 7.94 4.01
N ARG A 40 7.13 8.52 4.04
CA ARG A 40 7.40 9.83 4.67
C ARG A 40 8.11 10.82 3.75
N GLU A 41 8.63 10.35 2.63
CA GLU A 41 9.49 11.12 1.74
C GLU A 41 9.40 10.57 0.31
N VAL A 42 9.68 11.44 -0.66
CA VAL A 42 9.87 11.07 -2.07
C VAL A 42 11.36 11.03 -2.33
N LEU A 43 11.87 9.88 -2.77
CA LEU A 43 13.30 9.65 -3.00
C LEU A 43 13.55 9.08 -4.40
N PRO A 44 14.76 9.26 -4.94
CA PRO A 44 15.23 8.46 -6.06
C PRO A 44 15.13 6.97 -5.74
N THR A 45 14.70 6.17 -6.70
CA THR A 45 14.57 4.70 -6.54
C THR A 45 15.87 4.06 -6.03
N ALA A 46 17.02 4.52 -6.53
CA ALA A 46 18.32 4.01 -6.13
C ALA A 46 18.60 4.20 -4.62
N GLU A 47 18.20 5.34 -4.06
CA GLU A 47 18.39 5.64 -2.64
C GLU A 47 17.49 4.78 -1.77
N LEU A 48 16.23 4.59 -2.15
CA LEU A 48 15.29 3.72 -1.43
C LEU A 48 15.78 2.27 -1.41
N VAL A 49 16.24 1.76 -2.56
CA VAL A 49 16.78 0.39 -2.66
C VAL A 49 18.04 0.23 -1.80
N ALA A 50 18.95 1.20 -1.84
CA ALA A 50 20.16 1.19 -1.01
C ALA A 50 19.84 1.20 0.49
N ARG A 51 18.84 1.99 0.90
CA ARG A 51 18.32 2.03 2.26
C ARG A 51 17.77 0.68 2.71
N LEU A 52 16.87 0.07 1.92
CA LEU A 52 16.28 -1.23 2.23
C LEU A 52 17.34 -2.32 2.38
N LYS A 53 18.35 -2.35 1.49
CA LYS A 53 19.47 -3.29 1.58
C LYS A 53 20.22 -3.17 2.90
N ARG A 54 20.54 -1.94 3.32
CA ARG A 54 21.22 -1.67 4.59
C ARG A 54 20.39 -2.09 5.80
N GLU A 55 19.12 -1.70 5.83
CA GLU A 55 18.20 -2.02 6.94
C GLU A 55 18.00 -3.54 7.09
N TYR A 56 17.89 -4.27 5.98
CA TYR A 56 17.82 -5.73 5.99
C TYR A 56 19.06 -6.38 6.61
N GLN A 57 20.27 -5.94 6.22
CA GLN A 57 21.50 -6.49 6.81
C GLN A 57 21.59 -6.19 8.32
N GLN A 58 21.18 -5.00 8.75
CA GLN A 58 21.12 -4.66 10.18
C GLN A 58 20.14 -5.55 10.93
N ALA A 59 18.95 -5.80 10.37
CA ALA A 59 17.96 -6.68 10.97
C ALA A 59 18.51 -8.12 11.10
N ARG A 60 19.15 -8.66 10.05
CA ARG A 60 19.81 -9.97 10.10
C ARG A 60 20.86 -10.06 11.20
N GLN A 61 21.70 -9.03 11.34
CA GLN A 61 22.73 -9.00 12.37
C GLN A 61 22.13 -8.96 13.79
N ARG A 62 21.00 -8.30 13.99
CA ARG A 62 20.30 -8.28 15.29
C ARG A 62 19.72 -9.64 15.66
N LEU A 63 19.21 -10.39 14.69
CA LEU A 63 18.64 -11.72 14.90
C LEU A 63 19.68 -12.82 15.10
N ALA A 64 20.91 -12.61 14.59
CA ALA A 64 22.02 -13.55 14.72
C ALA A 64 22.89 -13.33 15.98
N ARG A 65 22.48 -12.41 16.86
CA ARG A 65 23.01 -12.25 18.22
C ARG A 65 22.08 -12.94 19.20
#